data_AF-A0A0A9WA28-F1
#
_entry.id   AF-A0A0A9WA28-F1
#
_cell.length_a   1.000
_cell.length_b   1.000
_cell.length_c   1.000
_cell.angle_alpha   90.00
_cell.angle_beta   90.00
_cell.angle_gamma   90.00
#
_symmetry.space_group_name_H-M   'P 1'
#
loop_
_entity.id
_entity.type
_entity.pdbx_description
1 polymer ?
#
loop_
_entity_poly.entity_id
_entity_poly.type
_entity_poly.pdbx_seq_one_letter_code
_entity_poly.pdbx_strand_id
1 'polypeptide(L)'
;MACLLLLQKLGSKRIRTTAYHPQADGLLERWHRTLKEWIWCLNSSNWVESLAPIILGLRSTVHEDFGASSADLVYGVPLRLPGDFYEGPPENPIEAPEYARLVKVEMGKL
;
A
#
# COMPACT_ATOMS: atom_id res chain seq x y z
N MET A 1 -9.07 30.07 -2.67
CA MET A 1 -10.37 30.07 -1.97
C MET A 1 -11.15 28.76 -2.12
N ALA A 2 -11.26 28.16 -3.31
CA ALA A 2 -12.07 26.95 -3.55
C ALA A 2 -11.76 25.76 -2.62
N CYS A 3 -10.48 25.48 -2.35
CA CYS A 3 -10.09 24.34 -1.50
C CYS A 3 -10.54 24.51 -0.03
N LEU A 4 -10.58 25.74 0.50
CA LEU A 4 -11.08 25.98 1.86
C LEU A 4 -12.61 25.79 1.96
N LEU A 5 -13.34 26.23 0.94
CA LEU A 5 -14.79 26.03 0.85
C LEU A 5 -15.16 24.54 0.73
N LEU A 6 -14.35 23.76 0.00
CA LEU A 6 -14.56 22.32 -0.13
C LEU A 6 -14.37 21.60 1.22
N LEU A 7 -13.30 21.92 1.96
CA LEU A 7 -13.05 21.35 3.28
C LEU A 7 -14.18 21.70 4.26
N GLN A 8 -14.69 22.93 4.21
CA GLN A 8 -15.82 23.34 5.04
C GLN A 8 -17.10 22.55 4.71
N LYS A 9 -17.38 22.32 3.42
CA LYS A 9 -18.53 21.49 3.01
C LYS A 9 -18.41 20.03 3.43
N LEU A 10 -17.19 19.51 3.48
CA LEU A 10 -16.91 18.13 3.92
C LEU A 10 -16.79 18.00 5.45
N GLY A 11 -16.87 19.10 6.20
CA GLY A 11 -16.69 19.11 7.66
C GLY A 11 -15.23 18.87 8.10
N SER A 12 -14.27 18.99 7.19
CA SER A 12 -12.86 18.68 7.44
C SER A 12 -12.09 19.89 7.99
N LYS A 13 -11.35 19.69 9.08
CA LYS A 13 -10.46 20.70 9.66
C LYS A 13 -9.12 20.72 8.93
N ARG A 14 -8.74 21.87 8.37
CA ARG A 14 -7.40 22.06 7.80
C ARG A 14 -6.38 22.30 8.92
N ILE A 15 -5.36 21.45 9.00
CA ILE A 15 -4.18 21.65 9.84
C ILE A 15 -3.07 22.20 8.93
N ARG A 16 -2.34 23.22 9.39
CA ARG A 16 -1.18 23.78 8.69
C ARG A 16 0.08 23.47 9.49
N THR A 17 1.09 22.91 8.82
CA THR A 17 2.45 22.81 9.34
C THR A 17 3.16 24.14 9.10
N THR A 18 3.89 24.62 10.11
CA THR A 18 4.76 25.80 9.97
C THR A 18 6.13 25.37 9.42
N ALA A 19 6.83 26.29 8.75
CA ALA A 19 8.17 26.02 8.26
C ALA A 19 9.08 25.57 9.42
N TYR A 20 9.89 24.54 9.17
CA TYR A 20 10.81 23.93 10.14
C TYR A 20 10.16 23.29 11.38
N HIS A 21 8.84 23.04 11.39
CA HIS A 21 8.15 22.36 12.49
C HIS A 21 7.11 21.33 12.01
N PRO A 22 7.56 20.21 11.41
CA PRO A 22 6.67 19.19 10.83
C PRO A 22 6.12 18.25 11.91
N GLN A 23 5.36 18.77 12.88
CA GLN A 23 4.72 17.92 13.90
C GLN A 23 3.63 17.00 13.32
N ALA A 24 2.98 17.42 12.23
CA ALA A 24 1.84 16.70 11.66
C ALA A 24 2.20 15.81 10.45
N ASP A 25 3.40 15.95 9.88
CA ASP A 25 3.74 15.32 8.58
C ASP A 25 4.63 14.07 8.69
N GLY A 26 5.27 13.82 9.84
CA GLY A 26 6.30 12.78 9.93
C GLY A 26 5.82 11.36 9.57
N LEU A 27 4.60 10.98 9.95
CA LEU A 27 4.04 9.67 9.57
C LEU A 27 3.77 9.57 8.07
N LEU A 28 3.17 10.62 7.50
CA LEU A 28 2.84 10.67 6.08
C LEU A 28 4.10 10.73 5.20
N GLU A 29 5.12 11.46 5.63
CA GLU A 29 6.42 11.52 4.96
C GLU A 29 7.13 10.15 4.95
N ARG A 30 7.11 9.42 6.08
CA ARG A 30 7.64 8.05 6.15
C ARG A 30 6.87 7.12 5.20
N TRP A 31 5.54 7.18 5.23
CA TRP A 31 4.70 6.40 4.34
C TRP A 31 4.96 6.72 2.85
N HIS A 32 5.09 8.00 2.50
CA HIS A 32 5.44 8.42 1.14
C HIS A 32 6.83 7.95 0.71
N ARG A 33 7.80 7.87 1.61
CA ARG A 33 9.13 7.34 1.30
C ARG A 33 9.05 5.85 0.93
N THR A 34 8.37 5.05 1.74
CA THR A 34 8.16 3.62 1.45
C THR A 34 7.40 3.42 0.14
N LEU A 35 6.36 4.22 -0.13
CA LEU A 35 5.63 4.17 -1.39
C LEU A 35 6.56 4.43 -2.60
N LYS A 36 7.43 5.45 -2.50
CA LYS A 36 8.39 5.76 -3.57
C LYS A 36 9.41 4.64 -3.78
N GLU A 37 9.89 4.02 -2.70
CA GLU A 37 10.80 2.87 -2.77
C GLU A 37 10.16 1.71 -3.53
N TRP A 38 8.91 1.36 -3.23
CA TRP A 38 8.18 0.29 -3.91
C TRP A 38 7.97 0.59 -5.41
N ILE A 39 7.63 1.83 -5.74
CA ILE A 39 7.51 2.28 -7.14
C ILE A 39 8.85 2.14 -7.87
N TRP A 40 9.94 2.54 -7.24
CA TRP A 40 11.29 2.45 -7.80
C TRP A 40 11.72 0.99 -8.01
N CYS A 41 11.48 0.11 -7.04
CA CYS A 41 11.83 -1.31 -7.13
C CYS A 41 11.13 -2.03 -8.27
N LEU A 42 9.89 -1.65 -8.58
CA LEU A 42 9.15 -2.26 -9.68
C LEU A 42 9.66 -1.83 -11.06
N ASN A 43 10.31 -0.66 -11.15
CA ASN A 43 10.96 -0.14 -12.36
C ASN A 43 10.10 -0.23 -13.63
N SER A 44 8.80 0.03 -13.49
CA SER A 44 7.82 -0.01 -14.60
C SER A 44 7.78 1.33 -15.30
N SER A 45 7.76 1.33 -16.63
CA SER A 45 7.52 2.53 -17.45
C SER A 45 6.10 3.08 -17.25
N ASN A 46 5.15 2.23 -16.87
CA ASN A 46 3.78 2.60 -16.52
C ASN A 46 3.53 2.37 -15.02
N TRP A 47 4.17 3.20 -14.19
CA TRP A 47 4.06 3.13 -12.74
C TRP A 47 2.63 3.34 -12.21
N VAL A 48 1.74 3.93 -13.02
CA VAL A 48 0.34 4.19 -12.64
C VAL A 48 -0.46 2.89 -12.55
N GLU A 49 -0.34 2.00 -13.53
CA GLU A 49 -0.96 0.66 -13.49
C GLU A 49 -0.43 -0.16 -12.32
N SER A 50 0.83 0.07 -11.97
CA SER A 50 1.48 -0.57 -10.84
C SER A 50 1.04 -0.05 -9.48
N LEU A 51 0.33 1.08 -9.42
CA LEU A 51 -0.01 1.73 -8.16
C LEU A 51 -1.03 0.90 -7.35
N ALA A 52 -1.99 0.27 -8.02
CA ALA A 52 -2.99 -0.57 -7.36
C ALA A 52 -2.36 -1.76 -6.59
N PRO A 53 -1.52 -2.61 -7.21
CA PRO A 53 -0.87 -3.70 -6.47
C PRO A 53 0.12 -3.20 -5.41
N ILE A 54 0.83 -2.08 -5.65
CA ILE A 54 1.71 -1.47 -4.63
C ILE A 54 0.92 -1.06 -3.40
N ILE A 55 -0.19 -0.33 -3.57
CA ILE A 55 -1.04 0.11 -2.45
C ILE A 55 -1.65 -1.09 -1.72
N LEU A 56 -2.05 -2.13 -2.44
CA LEU A 56 -2.56 -3.37 -1.85
C LEU A 56 -1.51 -4.04 -0.96
N GLY A 57 -0.27 -4.16 -1.45
CA GLY A 57 0.86 -4.68 -0.68
C GLY A 57 1.16 -3.84 0.56
N LEU A 58 1.23 -2.52 0.42
CA LEU A 58 1.46 -1.61 1.55
C LEU A 58 0.36 -1.70 2.62
N ARG A 59 -0.89 -1.95 2.23
CA ARG A 59 -2.01 -2.08 3.17
C ARG A 59 -2.06 -3.42 3.90
N SER A 60 -1.58 -4.48 3.27
CA SER A 60 -1.57 -5.85 3.80
C SER A 60 -0.29 -6.22 4.54
N THR A 61 0.78 -5.44 4.37
CA THR A 61 2.04 -5.65 5.09
C THR A 61 1.88 -5.29 6.57
N VAL A 62 2.31 -6.19 7.45
CA VAL A 62 2.32 -5.96 8.90
C VAL A 62 3.42 -4.96 9.22
N HIS A 63 3.07 -3.88 9.92
CA HIS A 63 4.04 -2.89 10.38
C HIS A 63 4.59 -3.28 11.75
N GLU A 64 5.92 -3.28 11.91
CA GLU A 64 6.60 -3.63 13.15
C GLU A 64 6.20 -2.73 14.33
N ASP A 65 5.97 -1.44 14.08
CA ASP A 65 5.61 -0.45 15.11
C ASP A 65 4.32 -0.81 15.87
N PHE A 66 3.35 -1.44 15.20
CA PHE A 66 2.03 -1.74 15.75
C PHE A 66 1.69 -3.24 15.75
N GLY A 67 2.53 -4.09 15.15
CA GLY A 67 2.30 -5.54 15.05
C GLY A 67 1.09 -5.93 14.21
N ALA A 68 0.53 -5.01 13.41
CA ALA A 68 -0.65 -5.22 12.57
C ALA A 68 -0.50 -4.52 11.22
N SER A 69 -1.23 -4.97 10.20
CA SER A 69 -1.31 -4.28 8.92
C SER A 69 -2.31 -3.13 8.97
N SER A 70 -2.17 -2.17 8.04
CA SER A 70 -3.14 -1.07 7.94
C SER A 70 -4.56 -1.59 7.66
N ALA A 71 -4.68 -2.67 6.90
CA ALA A 71 -5.96 -3.29 6.62
C ALA A 71 -6.57 -3.99 7.84
N ASP A 72 -5.75 -4.64 8.67
CA ASP A 72 -6.21 -5.22 9.93
C ASP A 72 -6.81 -4.16 10.85
N LEU A 73 -6.15 -3.00 10.96
CA LEU A 73 -6.60 -1.91 11.81
C LEU A 73 -7.90 -1.24 11.32
N VAL A 74 -8.15 -1.25 10.01
CA VAL A 74 -9.34 -0.61 9.42
C VAL A 74 -10.52 -1.57 9.37
N TYR A 75 -10.29 -2.83 8.98
CA TYR A 75 -11.36 -3.81 8.75
C TYR A 75 -11.54 -4.79 9.92
N GLY A 76 -10.60 -4.85 10.85
CA GLY A 76 -10.60 -5.81 11.96
C GLY A 76 -10.26 -7.25 11.55
N VAL A 77 -9.93 -7.47 10.26
CA VAL A 77 -9.60 -8.78 9.69
C VAL A 77 -8.50 -8.64 8.63
N PRO A 78 -7.63 -9.65 8.46
CA PRO A 78 -6.63 -9.64 7.41
C PRO A 78 -7.26 -9.74 6.03
N LEU A 79 -6.69 -8.99 5.08
CA LEU A 79 -7.08 -9.08 3.68
C LEU A 79 -6.66 -10.44 3.12
N ARG A 80 -7.57 -11.09 2.38
CA ARG A 80 -7.23 -12.23 1.54
C ARG A 80 -6.57 -11.72 0.26
N LEU A 81 -5.30 -12.02 0.08
CA LEU A 81 -4.55 -11.67 -1.12
C LEU A 81 -4.73 -12.75 -2.21
N PRO A 82 -4.55 -12.41 -3.50
CA PRO A 82 -4.57 -13.39 -4.59
C PRO A 82 -3.67 -14.61 -4.34
N GLY A 83 -2.54 -14.44 -3.64
CA GLY A 83 -1.66 -15.53 -3.24
C GLY A 83 -2.25 -16.48 -2.19
N ASP A 84 -3.18 -16.02 -1.36
CA ASP A 84 -3.76 -16.84 -0.29
C ASP A 84 -4.78 -17.86 -0.81
N PHE A 85 -5.23 -17.73 -2.06
CA PHE A 85 -6.18 -18.65 -2.69
C PHE A 85 -5.54 -19.93 -3.23
N TYR A 86 -4.22 -19.97 -3.29
CA TYR A 86 -3.47 -21.14 -3.77
C TYR A 86 -2.91 -21.91 -2.57
N GLU A 87 -3.03 -23.24 -2.61
CA GLU A 87 -2.59 -24.12 -1.52
C GLU A 87 -1.07 -24.19 -1.43
N GLY A 88 -0.49 -23.36 -0.56
CA GLY A 88 0.88 -23.49 -0.04
C GLY A 88 2.02 -23.27 -1.05
N PRO A 89 3.24 -22.95 -0.57
CA PRO A 89 4.41 -23.08 -1.42
C PRO A 89 4.54 -24.55 -1.85
N PRO A 90 4.99 -24.81 -3.08
CA PRO A 90 5.26 -26.18 -3.50
C PRO A 90 6.24 -26.83 -2.52
N GLU A 91 5.97 -28.09 -2.12
CA GLU A 91 6.89 -28.87 -1.29
C GLU A 91 8.29 -28.99 -1.92
N ASN A 92 8.38 -28.73 -3.23
CA ASN A 92 9.60 -28.68 -4.02
C ASN A 92 9.95 -27.23 -4.41
N PRO A 93 11.18 -26.72 -4.15
CA PRO A 93 11.63 -25.36 -4.49
C PRO A 93 11.53 -24.98 -5.98
N ILE A 94 11.22 -25.92 -6.86
CA ILE A 94 11.21 -25.79 -8.31
C ILE A 94 9.93 -25.11 -8.83
N GLU A 95 8.82 -25.08 -8.07
CA GLU A 95 7.53 -24.50 -8.54
C GLU A 95 7.29 -23.05 -8.07
N ALA A 96 8.17 -22.48 -7.24
CA ALA A 96 8.14 -21.07 -6.84
C ALA A 96 8.08 -20.07 -8.02
N PRO A 97 8.81 -20.27 -9.15
CA PRO A 97 8.68 -19.38 -10.30
C PRO A 97 7.37 -19.54 -11.08
N GLU A 98 6.74 -20.72 -11.07
CA GLU A 98 5.41 -20.95 -11.67
C GLU A 98 4.32 -20.25 -10.85
N TYR A 99 4.38 -20.40 -9.53
CA TYR A 99 3.48 -19.72 -8.59
C TYR A 99 3.57 -18.19 -8.72
N ALA A 100 4.79 -17.64 -8.77
CA ALA A 100 5.00 -16.21 -9.00
C ALA A 100 4.44 -15.73 -10.35
N ARG A 101 4.49 -16.57 -11.39
CA ARG A 101 3.87 -16.26 -12.70
C ARG A 101 2.35 -16.25 -12.62
N LEU A 102 1.73 -17.21 -11.95
CA LEU A 102 0.27 -17.28 -11.77
C LEU A 102 -0.25 -16.05 -11.02
N VAL A 103 0.38 -15.71 -9.90
CA VAL A 103 0.03 -14.49 -9.13
C VAL A 103 0.23 -13.25 -9.98
N LYS A 104 1.31 -13.15 -10.77
CA LYS A 104 1.57 -12.01 -11.65
C LYS A 104 0.54 -11.89 -12.79
N VAL A 105 0.11 -13.01 -13.37
CA VAL A 105 -0.93 -13.03 -14.40
C VAL A 105 -2.26 -12.56 -13.83
N GLU A 106 -2.64 -13.00 -12.63
CA GLU A 106 -3.90 -12.60 -12.01
C GLU A 106 -3.88 -11.13 -11.53
N MET A 107 -2.75 -10.68 -10.98
CA MET A 107 -2.53 -9.27 -10.65
C MET A 107 -2.56 -8.36 -11.88
N GLY A 108 -2.27 -8.87 -13.08
CA GLY A 108 -2.38 -8.15 -14.34
C GLY A 108 -3.79 -8.12 -14.94
N LYS A 109 -4.77 -8.82 -14.35
CA LYS A 109 -6.18 -8.81 -14.75
C LYS A 109 -7.04 -7.85 -13.92
N LEU A 110 -6.52 -7.35 -12.81
CA LEU A 110 -7.11 -6.30 -11.96
C LEU A 110 -6.80 -4.92 -12.54
#